data_AF-A0A830CT06-F1
#
_entry.id   AF-A0A830CT06-F1
#
_cell.length_a   1.000
_cell.length_b   1.000
_cell.length_c   1.000
_cell.angle_alpha   90.00
_cell.angle_beta   90.00
_cell.angle_gamma   90.00
#
_symmetry.space_group_name_H-M   'P 1'
#
loop_
_entity.id
_entity.type
_entity.pdbx_description
1 polymer ?
#
loop_
_entity_poly.entity_id
_entity_poly.type
_entity_poly.pdbx_seq_one_letter_code
_entity_poly.pdbx_strand_id
1 'polypeptide(L)'
;MRNGVKKVSVNKAKLSESNAKRANLCATRKERIKLPNYDHGENSIYHISEFLSHPSGVESILNTRALQNYQSLDSNLYRCILPQVQLLGFAVAPILDLLVTSTTEDCVVEMLSCKFEGSEVVERQNEHFSGTSKG
;
A
#
# COMPACT_ATOMS: atom_id res chain seq x y z
N MET A 1 -5.61 -42.77 49.97
CA MET A 1 -5.58 -42.17 48.62
C MET A 1 -5.30 -40.68 48.78
N ARG A 2 -4.10 -40.20 48.42
CA ARG A 2 -3.70 -38.79 48.58
C ARG A 2 -3.69 -38.12 47.20
N ASN A 3 -4.60 -37.17 46.98
CA ASN A 3 -4.66 -36.37 45.76
C ASN A 3 -3.50 -35.37 45.74
N GLY A 4 -2.57 -35.51 44.80
CA GLY A 4 -1.48 -34.57 44.57
C GLY A 4 -1.93 -33.42 43.67
N VAL A 5 -2.00 -32.21 44.23
CA VAL A 5 -2.20 -30.97 43.47
C VAL A 5 -0.91 -30.62 42.75
N LYS A 6 -0.92 -30.61 41.41
CA LYS A 6 0.20 -30.10 40.60
C LYS A 6 0.10 -28.59 40.51
N LYS A 7 1.04 -27.88 41.14
CA LYS A 7 1.18 -26.41 41.04
C LYS A 7 1.95 -26.09 39.76
N VAL A 8 1.28 -25.56 38.75
CA VAL A 8 1.92 -25.06 37.53
C VAL A 8 2.39 -23.63 37.80
N SER A 9 3.71 -23.43 37.84
CA SER A 9 4.31 -22.11 37.92
C SER A 9 4.58 -21.60 36.51
N VAL A 10 3.88 -20.54 36.12
CA VAL A 10 4.15 -19.83 34.87
C VAL A 10 5.15 -18.72 35.18
N ASN A 11 6.38 -18.87 34.68
CA ASN A 11 7.37 -17.82 34.76
C ASN A 11 6.96 -16.70 33.80
N LYS A 12 6.52 -15.57 34.36
CA LYS A 12 6.27 -14.34 33.58
C LYS A 12 7.63 -13.78 33.16
N ALA A 13 8.06 -14.13 31.96
CA ALA A 13 9.29 -13.59 31.38
C ALA A 13 9.14 -12.06 31.25
N LYS A 14 10.09 -11.32 31.83
CA LYS A 14 10.24 -9.89 31.58
C LYS A 14 10.49 -9.69 30.08
N LEU A 15 9.53 -9.08 29.40
CA LEU A 15 9.68 -8.55 28.05
C LEU A 15 10.64 -7.36 28.12
N SER A 16 11.94 -7.63 28.08
CA SER A 16 12.93 -6.65 27.62
C SER A 16 12.90 -6.67 26.09
N GLU A 17 12.54 -5.55 25.47
CA GLU A 17 12.84 -5.23 24.07
C GLU A 17 14.33 -5.54 23.80
N SER A 18 14.81 -6.12 22.70
CA SER A 18 14.37 -6.04 21.31
C SER A 18 14.94 -7.21 20.46
N ASN A 19 14.53 -8.45 20.73
CA ASN A 19 14.78 -9.59 19.83
C ASN A 19 13.48 -10.09 19.17
N ALA A 20 12.58 -9.17 18.81
CA ALA A 20 11.43 -9.53 17.99
C ALA A 20 11.94 -9.99 16.62
N LYS A 21 11.56 -11.20 16.20
CA LYS A 21 11.85 -11.71 14.85
C LYS A 21 11.23 -10.74 13.84
N ARG A 22 12.06 -9.90 13.20
CA ARG A 22 11.64 -8.98 12.15
C ARG A 22 11.74 -9.66 10.80
N ALA A 23 10.61 -9.75 10.09
CA ALA A 23 10.58 -10.13 8.69
C ALA A 23 10.64 -8.84 7.85
N ASN A 24 11.66 -8.70 7.00
CA ASN A 24 11.78 -7.58 6.08
C ASN A 24 11.23 -8.00 4.71
N LEU A 25 10.03 -7.55 4.37
CA LEU A 25 9.45 -7.75 3.04
C LEU A 25 9.64 -6.46 2.24
N CYS A 26 10.45 -6.50 1.19
CA CYS A 26 10.60 -5.40 0.23
C CYS A 26 10.24 -5.86 -1.17
N ALA A 27 9.61 -4.98 -1.94
CA ALA A 27 9.35 -5.17 -3.35
C ALA A 27 9.68 -3.85 -4.06
N THR A 28 10.40 -3.95 -5.18
CA THR A 28 10.71 -2.80 -6.02
C THR A 28 10.56 -3.23 -7.47
N ARG A 29 9.76 -2.47 -8.22
CA ARG A 29 9.58 -2.64 -9.66
C ARG A 29 9.81 -1.30 -10.32
N LYS A 30 10.70 -1.25 -11.32
CA LYS A 30 11.00 -0.06 -12.10
C LYS A 30 10.77 -0.37 -13.56
N GLU A 31 9.87 0.39 -14.19
CA GLU A 31 9.55 0.27 -15.61
C GLU A 31 9.61 1.64 -16.28
N ARG A 32 10.00 1.66 -17.55
CA ARG A 32 9.99 2.87 -18.38
C ARG A 32 9.19 2.57 -19.63
N ILE A 33 8.12 3.33 -19.83
CA ILE A 33 7.25 3.25 -21.00
C ILE A 33 7.47 4.55 -21.79
N LYS A 34 7.77 4.43 -23.08
CA LYS A 34 7.79 5.60 -23.96
C LYS A 34 6.35 5.98 -24.28
N LEU A 35 5.97 7.21 -23.98
CA LEU A 35 4.67 7.73 -24.36
C LEU A 35 4.64 7.97 -25.88
N PRO A 36 3.53 7.63 -26.57
CA PRO A 36 3.35 7.94 -27.98
C PRO A 36 3.36 9.46 -28.18
N ASN A 37 4.08 9.92 -29.21
CA ASN A 37 4.08 11.32 -29.58
C ASN A 37 2.93 11.55 -30.57
N TYR A 38 1.87 12.23 -30.13
CA TYR A 38 0.73 12.54 -30.99
C TYR A 38 1.00 13.85 -31.73
N ASP A 39 1.41 13.74 -32.99
CA ASP A 39 1.60 14.90 -33.87
C ASP A 39 0.21 15.37 -34.35
N HIS A 40 -0.41 16.27 -33.58
CA HIS A 40 -1.60 16.99 -34.01
C HIS A 40 -1.11 18.32 -34.55
N GLY A 41 -1.07 18.44 -35.88
CA GLY A 41 -0.40 19.52 -36.61
C GLY A 41 -0.64 20.91 -36.03
N GLU A 42 0.30 21.34 -35.18
CA GLU A 42 0.62 22.68 -34.68
C GLU A 42 1.39 22.53 -33.35
N ASN A 43 2.62 21.98 -33.36
CA ASN A 43 3.61 22.10 -32.26
C ASN A 43 3.15 21.85 -30.80
N SER A 44 1.97 21.26 -30.56
CA SER A 44 1.40 21.10 -29.22
C SER A 44 1.84 19.75 -28.65
N ILE A 45 2.89 19.79 -27.82
CA ILE A 45 3.34 18.64 -27.04
C ILE A 45 2.27 18.37 -25.96
N TYR A 46 1.55 17.25 -26.06
CA TYR A 46 0.61 16.84 -25.00
C TYR A 46 1.39 16.39 -23.77
N HIS A 47 1.37 17.21 -22.73
CA HIS A 47 2.03 16.90 -21.47
C HIS A 47 1.25 15.86 -20.67
N ILE A 48 1.95 14.97 -19.97
CA ILE A 48 1.32 13.97 -19.09
C ILE A 48 0.44 14.64 -18.02
N SER A 49 0.79 15.86 -17.60
CA SER A 49 -0.02 16.67 -16.68
C SER A 49 -1.41 16.99 -17.23
N GLU A 50 -1.55 17.17 -18.54
CA GLU A 50 -2.86 17.42 -19.18
C GLU A 50 -3.74 16.17 -19.11
N PHE A 51 -3.18 15.00 -19.42
CA PHE A 51 -3.87 13.73 -19.25
C PHE A 51 -4.30 13.48 -17.79
N LEU A 52 -3.44 13.81 -16.84
CA LEU A 52 -3.70 13.61 -15.41
C LEU A 52 -4.62 14.66 -14.78
N SER A 53 -4.83 15.79 -15.45
CA SER A 53 -5.88 16.74 -15.07
C SER A 53 -7.29 16.15 -15.28
N HIS A 54 -7.41 15.15 -16.15
CA HIS A 54 -8.67 14.47 -16.41
C HIS A 54 -8.85 13.28 -15.43
N PRO A 55 -10.07 13.06 -14.87
CA PRO A 55 -10.33 11.96 -13.94
C PRO A 55 -9.92 10.59 -14.49
N SER A 56 -10.23 10.32 -15.77
CA SER A 56 -9.85 9.07 -16.44
C SER A 56 -8.34 8.84 -16.53
N GLY A 57 -7.54 9.90 -16.52
CA GLY A 57 -6.09 9.78 -16.54
C GLY A 57 -5.56 9.27 -15.20
N VAL A 58 -6.05 9.87 -14.12
CA VAL A 58 -5.77 9.42 -12.75
C VAL A 58 -6.25 7.98 -12.55
N GLU A 59 -7.47 7.64 -12.97
CA GLU A 59 -8.02 6.29 -12.86
C GLU A 59 -7.17 5.25 -13.57
N SER A 60 -6.60 5.63 -14.72
CA SER A 60 -5.69 4.78 -15.49
C SER A 60 -4.38 4.53 -14.74
N ILE A 61 -3.78 5.57 -14.16
CA ILE A 61 -2.55 5.45 -13.37
C ILE A 61 -2.76 4.65 -12.09
N LEU A 62 -3.87 4.87 -11.39
CA LEU A 62 -4.23 4.11 -10.19
C LEU A 62 -4.66 2.67 -10.50
N ASN A 63 -4.87 2.34 -11.79
CA ASN A 63 -5.42 1.07 -12.25
C ASN A 63 -6.69 0.68 -11.47
N THR A 64 -7.68 1.57 -11.45
CA THR A 64 -8.89 1.44 -10.62
C THR A 64 -9.68 0.16 -10.87
N ARG A 65 -9.51 -0.48 -12.04
CA ARG A 65 -10.10 -1.78 -12.36
C ARG A 65 -9.57 -2.93 -11.50
N ALA A 66 -8.36 -2.80 -10.97
CA ALA A 66 -7.77 -3.78 -10.06
C ALA A 66 -8.19 -3.53 -8.59
N LEU A 67 -8.85 -2.40 -8.31
CA LEU A 67 -9.28 -2.02 -6.97
C LEU A 67 -10.72 -2.48 -6.72
N GLN A 68 -11.03 -2.79 -5.47
CA GLN A 68 -12.42 -2.99 -5.04
C GLN A 68 -13.14 -1.65 -4.92
N ASN A 69 -12.45 -0.61 -4.44
CA ASN A 69 -12.96 0.75 -4.36
C ASN A 69 -11.79 1.75 -4.33
N TYR A 70 -12.06 3.02 -4.62
CA TYR A 70 -11.11 4.10 -4.39
C TYR A 70 -11.82 5.42 -4.06
N GLN A 71 -11.13 6.30 -3.34
CA GLN A 71 -11.64 7.60 -2.93
C GLN A 71 -10.53 8.65 -3.02
N SER A 72 -10.84 9.83 -3.57
CA SER A 72 -9.97 11.01 -3.44
C SER A 72 -10.13 11.58 -2.02
N LEU A 73 -9.01 11.68 -1.29
CA LEU A 73 -8.93 12.28 0.04
C LEU A 73 -8.57 13.77 -0.03
N ASP A 74 -7.77 14.14 -1.03
CA ASP A 74 -7.37 15.50 -1.37
C ASP A 74 -7.06 15.56 -2.88
N SER A 75 -6.60 16.70 -3.41
CA SER A 75 -6.38 16.93 -4.85
C SER A 75 -5.56 15.83 -5.53
N ASN A 76 -4.54 15.31 -4.86
CA ASN A 76 -3.59 14.35 -5.40
C ASN A 76 -3.44 13.08 -4.52
N LEU A 77 -4.20 12.98 -3.43
CA LEU A 77 -4.12 11.89 -2.46
C LEU A 77 -5.34 10.99 -2.61
N TYR A 78 -5.11 9.69 -2.77
CA TYR A 78 -6.14 8.71 -3.02
C TYR A 78 -6.05 7.54 -2.04
N ARG A 79 -7.19 7.15 -1.49
CA ARG A 79 -7.35 5.90 -0.76
C ARG A 79 -7.82 4.82 -1.71
N CYS A 80 -7.05 3.75 -1.84
CA CYS A 80 -7.33 2.61 -2.70
C CYS A 80 -7.59 1.38 -1.84
N ILE A 81 -8.76 0.75 -2.01
CA ILE A 81 -9.13 -0.49 -1.34
C ILE A 81 -8.89 -1.63 -2.32
N LEU A 82 -7.94 -2.51 -2.00
CA LEU A 82 -7.66 -3.68 -2.82
C LEU A 82 -8.62 -4.83 -2.48
N PRO A 83 -8.86 -5.74 -3.45
CA PRO A 83 -9.57 -6.97 -3.18
C PRO A 83 -8.94 -7.74 -2.02
N GLN A 84 -9.78 -8.47 -1.30
CA GLN A 84 -9.32 -9.32 -0.20
C GLN A 84 -8.33 -10.39 -0.71
N VAL A 85 -7.20 -10.52 -0.04
CA VAL A 85 -6.15 -11.50 -0.34
C VAL A 85 -5.95 -12.44 0.83
N GLN A 86 -5.52 -13.67 0.56
CA GLN A 86 -5.09 -14.60 1.61
C GLN A 86 -3.60 -14.39 1.88
N LEU A 87 -3.26 -13.95 3.08
CA LEU A 87 -1.90 -13.68 3.52
C LEU A 87 -1.67 -14.32 4.89
N LEU A 88 -0.63 -15.15 5.01
CA LEU A 88 -0.25 -15.83 6.27
C LEU A 88 -1.39 -16.65 6.94
N GLY A 89 -2.31 -17.19 6.14
CA GLY A 89 -3.47 -17.96 6.63
C GLY A 89 -4.68 -17.11 7.04
N PHE A 90 -4.64 -15.80 6.81
CA PHE A 90 -5.75 -14.88 7.07
C PHE A 90 -6.23 -14.24 5.77
N ALA A 91 -7.52 -13.95 5.68
CA ALA A 91 -8.07 -13.15 4.61
C ALA A 91 -8.03 -11.66 5.03
N VAL A 92 -7.31 -10.84 4.28
CA VAL A 92 -7.04 -9.42 4.61
C VAL A 92 -7.38 -8.51 3.43
N ALA A 93 -7.90 -7.32 3.71
CA ALA A 93 -8.14 -6.29 2.69
C ALA A 93 -7.09 -5.18 2.82
N PRO A 94 -6.13 -5.04 1.89
CA PRO A 94 -5.17 -3.95 1.92
C PRO A 94 -5.82 -2.62 1.53
N ILE A 95 -5.54 -1.59 2.31
CA ILE A 95 -5.93 -0.20 2.07
C ILE A 95 -4.64 0.60 1.90
N LEU A 96 -4.50 1.21 0.73
CA LEU A 96 -3.35 2.04 0.37
C LEU A 96 -3.77 3.50 0.36
N ASP A 97 -2.93 4.38 0.90
CA ASP A 97 -3.00 5.81 0.61
C ASP A 97 -1.87 6.14 -0.37
N LEU A 98 -2.23 6.58 -1.58
CA LEU A 98 -1.34 6.87 -2.70
C LEU A 98 -1.34 8.36 -3.04
N LEU A 99 -0.16 8.98 -3.13
CA LEU A 99 0.04 10.35 -3.59
C LEU A 99 0.47 10.33 -5.06
N VAL A 100 -0.27 11.02 -5.92
CA VAL A 100 0.03 11.15 -7.35
C VAL A 100 0.56 12.55 -7.62
N THR A 101 1.85 12.64 -7.95
CA THR A 101 2.49 13.91 -8.31
C THR A 101 2.90 13.88 -9.77
N SER A 102 2.51 14.88 -10.54
CA SER A 102 2.88 14.98 -11.96
C SER A 102 3.68 16.26 -12.24
N THR A 103 4.61 16.13 -13.18
CA THR A 103 5.24 17.27 -13.86
C THR A 103 4.78 17.30 -15.31
N THR A 104 5.37 18.19 -16.11
CA THR A 104 5.16 18.24 -17.56
C THR A 104 5.61 16.97 -18.28
N GLU A 105 6.58 16.25 -17.72
CA GLU A 105 7.25 15.12 -18.40
C GLU A 105 7.00 13.77 -17.72
N ASP A 106 6.77 13.77 -16.41
CA ASP A 106 6.63 12.54 -15.64
C ASP A 106 5.48 12.56 -14.63
N CYS A 107 5.20 11.37 -14.11
CA CYS A 107 4.25 11.13 -13.03
C CYS A 107 4.89 10.17 -12.03
N VAL A 108 4.81 10.52 -10.76
CA VAL A 108 5.26 9.72 -9.64
C VAL A 108 4.05 9.34 -8.80
N VAL A 109 3.91 8.05 -8.50
CA VAL A 109 2.92 7.54 -7.57
C VAL A 109 3.66 7.02 -6.34
N GLU A 110 3.44 7.66 -5.21
CA GLU A 110 4.07 7.31 -3.94
C GLU A 110 3.05 6.66 -3.02
N MET A 111 3.41 5.52 -2.42
CA MET A 111 2.58 4.87 -1.42
C MET A 111 2.92 5.43 -0.04
N LEU A 112 2.06 6.29 0.50
CA LEU A 112 2.25 6.93 1.80
C LEU A 112 1.93 5.97 2.95
N SER A 113 0.90 5.14 2.79
CA SER A 113 0.53 4.14 3.79
C SER A 113 -0.04 2.87 3.15
N CYS A 114 0.10 1.76 3.86
CA CYS A 114 -0.55 0.49 3.57
C CYS A 114 -1.01 -0.11 4.90
N LYS A 115 -2.32 -0.35 5.04
CA LYS A 115 -2.92 -0.96 6.23
C LYS A 115 -3.80 -2.12 5.81
N PHE A 116 -3.92 -3.12 6.67
CA PHE A 116 -4.82 -4.23 6.49
C PHE A 116 -6.06 -4.05 7.37
N GLU A 117 -7.24 -4.16 6.78
CA GLU A 117 -8.50 -4.34 7.49
C GLU A 117 -8.86 -5.83 7.59
N GLY A 118 -9.49 -6.24 8.69
CA GLY A 118 -9.88 -7.62 8.92
C GLY A 118 -10.15 -7.96 10.38
N SER A 119 -9.50 -8.99 10.90
CA SER A 119 -9.60 -9.35 12.31
C SER A 119 -8.76 -8.41 13.17
N GLU A 120 -9.10 -8.29 14.46
CA GLU A 120 -8.31 -7.49 15.42
C GLU A 120 -6.84 -7.92 15.46
N VAL A 121 -6.56 -9.21 15.25
CA VAL A 121 -5.19 -9.74 15.17
C VAL A 121 -4.44 -9.18 13.96
N VAL A 122 -5.11 -9.07 12.80
CA VAL A 122 -4.56 -8.51 11.56
C VAL A 122 -4.33 -7.01 11.71
N GLU A 123 -5.32 -6.28 12.24
CA GLU A 123 -5.23 -4.83 12.38
C GLU A 123 -4.11 -4.39 13.34
N ARG A 124 -3.89 -5.14 14.42
CA ARG A 124 -2.73 -4.92 15.31
C ARG A 124 -1.39 -5.08 14.60
N GLN A 125 -1.30 -5.87 13.53
CA GLN A 125 -0.04 -5.99 12.78
C GLN A 125 0.31 -4.73 11.99
N ASN A 126 -0.65 -3.83 11.72
CA ASN A 126 -0.38 -2.59 10.99
C ASN A 126 0.66 -1.71 11.71
N GLU A 127 0.77 -1.77 13.04
CA GLU A 127 1.79 -1.05 13.82
C GLU A 127 3.21 -1.61 13.60
N HIS A 128 3.32 -2.83 13.08
CA HIS A 128 4.59 -3.50 12.79
C HIS A 128 5.00 -3.44 11.32
N PHE A 129 4.09 -3.04 10.42
CA PHE A 129 4.38 -2.85 9.01
C PHE A 129 4.75 -1.40 8.72
N SER A 130 6.03 -1.15 8.49
CA SER A 130 6.52 0.10 7.91
C SER A 130 7.15 -0.18 6.55
N GLY A 131 6.67 0.47 5.50
CA GLY A 131 7.27 0.42 4.17
C GLY A 131 7.94 1.75 3.85
N THR A 132 9.13 1.71 3.26
CA THR A 132 9.76 2.90 2.64
C THR A 132 9.91 2.61 1.16
N SER A 133 9.26 3.39 0.30
CA SER A 133 9.57 3.41 -1.13
C SER A 133 10.90 4.15 -1.33
N LYS A 134 11.92 3.46 -1.84
CA LYS A 134 13.12 4.12 -2.36
C LYS A 134 12.90 4.39 -3.85
N GLY A 135 12.94 5.67 -4.24
CA GLY A 135 12.92 6.12 -5.64
C GLY A 135 14.20 5.77 -6.40
#